data_AF-A0A661Q6S2-F1
#
_entry.id   AF-A0A661Q6S2-F1
#
_cell.length_a   1.000
_cell.length_b   1.000
_cell.length_c   1.000
_cell.angle_alpha   90.00
_cell.angle_beta   90.00
_cell.angle_gamma   90.00
#
_symmetry.space_group_name_H-M   'P 1'
#
loop_
_entity.id
_entity.type
_entity.pdbx_description
1 polymer ?
#
loop_
_entity_poly.entity_id
_entity_poly.type
_entity_poly.pdbx_seq_one_letter_code
_entity_poly.pdbx_strand_id
1 'polypeptide(L)' 'VIKGQLLIKLRDRNVTLNPGEFFIIPRGVAHIPIAEEEMQVMLFEPKSVINTGDVQDERTLDSTEFL' A
#
# COMPACT_ATOMS: atom_id res chain seq x y z
N VAL A 1 -5.17 5.65 -6.38
CA VAL A 1 -4.36 6.86 -6.13
C VAL A 1 -5.29 8.07 -6.08
N ILE A 2 -5.14 8.92 -5.07
CA ILE A 2 -5.96 10.14 -4.90
C ILE A 2 -5.25 11.34 -5.54
N LYS A 3 -3.95 11.50 -5.32
CA LYS A 3 -3.10 12.58 -5.87
C LYS A 3 -1.69 12.06 -6.14
N GLY A 4 -1.01 12.60 -7.15
CA GLY A 4 0.34 12.18 -7.53
C GLY A 4 0.35 10.92 -8.39
N GLN A 5 1.51 10.25 -8.48
CA GLN A 5 1.68 9.02 -9.24
C GLN A 5 2.36 7.95 -8.38
N LEU A 6 1.94 6.70 -8.53
CA LEU A 6 2.51 5.56 -7.81
C LEU A 6 3.01 4.51 -8.80
N LEU A 7 4.27 4.12 -8.67
CA LEU A 7 4.83 2.96 -9.35
C LEU A 7 4.77 1.75 -8.41
N ILE A 8 4.22 0.64 -8.88
CA ILE A 8 4.28 -0.65 -8.20
C ILE A 8 5.19 -1.56 -9.00
N LYS A 9 6.36 -1.90 -8.45
CA LYS A 9 7.25 -2.91 -9.02
C LYS A 9 6.79 -4.30 -8.57
N LEU A 10 6.47 -5.15 -9.53
CA LEU A 10 6.29 -6.58 -9.35
C LEU A 10 7.55 -7.29 -9.87
N ARG A 11 7.64 -8.61 -9.69
CA ARG A 11 8.82 -9.37 -10.15
C ARG A 11 8.97 -9.39 -11.67
N ASP A 12 7.85 -9.43 -12.37
CA ASP A 12 7.75 -9.64 -13.81
C ASP A 12 7.46 -8.34 -14.59
N ARG A 13 6.90 -7.33 -13.91
CA ARG A 13 6.48 -6.08 -14.55
C ARG A 13 6.36 -4.92 -13.57
N ASN A 14 6.22 -3.74 -14.14
CA ASN A 14 5.88 -2.52 -13.41
C ASN A 14 4.45 -2.11 -13.72
N VAL A 15 3.77 -1.53 -12.73
CA VAL A 15 2.43 -0.94 -12.89
C VAL A 15 2.50 0.51 -12.42
N THR A 16 2.19 1.45 -13.31
CA THR A 16 2.08 2.88 -12.97
C THR A 16 0.61 3.23 -12.77
N LEU A 17 0.30 3.89 -11.67
CA LEU A 17 -1.04 4.38 -11.34
C LEU A 17 -1.06 5.91 -11.26
N ASN A 18 -1.96 6.50 -12.02
CA ASN A 18 -2.31 7.92 -12.02
C ASN A 18 -3.49 8.18 -11.07
N PRO A 19 -3.80 9.47 -10.77
CA PRO A 19 -4.97 9.80 -9.96
C PRO A 19 -6.27 9.18 -10.50
N GLY A 20 -7.07 8.60 -9.60
CA GLY A 20 -8.31 7.88 -9.94
C GLY A 20 -8.11 6.40 -10.27
N GLU A 21 -6.89 5.94 -10.52
CA GLU A 21 -6.60 4.54 -10.83
C GLU A 21 -6.34 3.71 -9.57
N PHE A 22 -6.66 2.42 -9.62
CA PHE A 22 -6.36 1.46 -8.57
C PHE A 22 -5.88 0.14 -9.16
N PHE A 23 -5.17 -0.65 -8.35
CA PHE A 23 -4.68 -1.96 -8.73
C PHE A 23 -4.84 -2.93 -7.57
N ILE A 24 -5.26 -4.16 -7.88
CA ILE A 24 -5.37 -5.24 -6.90
C ILE A 24 -4.08 -6.04 -6.94
N ILE A 25 -3.35 -6.07 -5.83
CA ILE A 25 -2.23 -6.99 -5.66
C ILE A 25 -2.78 -8.40 -5.45
N PRO A 26 -2.49 -9.38 -6.34
CA PRO A 26 -2.93 -10.74 -6.13
C PRO A 26 -2.30 -11.32 -4.86
N ARG A 27 -3.04 -12.20 -4.17
CA ARG A 27 -2.57 -12.82 -2.92
C ARG A 27 -1.21 -13.50 -3.12
N GLY A 28 -0.26 -13.20 -2.24
CA GLY A 28 1.09 -13.79 -2.25
C GLY A 28 2.06 -13.18 -3.27
N VAL A 29 1.64 -12.16 -4.03
CA VAL A 29 2.52 -11.46 -4.96
C VAL A 29 3.35 -10.42 -4.20
N ALA A 30 4.67 -10.60 -4.23
CA ALA A 30 5.61 -9.61 -3.73
C ALA A 30 5.54 -8.35 -4.60
N HIS A 31 5.47 -7.19 -3.95
CA HIS A 31 5.34 -5.90 -4.61
C HIS A 31 6.12 -4.83 -3.84
N ILE A 32 6.60 -3.81 -4.57
CA ILE A 32 7.31 -2.67 -3.99
C ILE A 32 6.66 -1.38 -4.52
N PRO A 33 5.85 -0.70 -3.70
CA PRO A 33 5.33 0.62 -4.02
C PRO A 33 6.45 1.67 -3.97
N ILE A 34 6.53 2.53 -4.98
CA ILE A 34 7.52 3.60 -5.11
C ILE A 34 6.80 4.89 -5.50
N ALA A 35 6.99 5.92 -4.68
CA ALA A 35 6.58 7.29 -4.98
C ALA A 35 7.84 8.10 -5.29
N GLU A 36 8.02 8.51 -6.55
CA GLU A 36 9.16 9.37 -6.94
C GLU A 36 9.01 10.78 -6.37
N GLU A 37 7.76 11.25 -6.26
CA GLU A 37 7.36 12.53 -5.67
C GLU A 37 6.29 12.29 -4.60
N GLU A 38 5.99 13.30 -3.78
CA GLU A 38 4.93 13.21 -2.77
C GLU A 38 3.58 12.84 -3.42
N MET A 39 2.90 11.83 -2.86
CA MET A 39 1.64 11.32 -3.39
C MET A 39 0.68 10.87 -2.28
N GLN A 40 -0.60 10.76 -2.63
CA GLN A 40 -1.67 10.32 -1.74
C GLN A 40 -2.36 9.08 -2.30
N VAL A 41 -2.46 8.05 -1.47
CA VAL A 41 -3.00 6.73 -1.81
C VAL A 41 -3.99 6.30 -0.75
N MET A 42 -5.03 5.59 -1.17
CA MET A 42 -5.94 4.85 -0.29
C MET A 42 -5.61 3.37 -0.43
N LEU A 43 -5.37 2.71 0.70
CA LEU A 43 -5.12 1.27 0.77
C LEU A 43 -6.37 0.57 1.30
N PHE A 44 -6.71 -0.55 0.67
CA PHE A 44 -7.69 -1.49 1.18
C PHE A 44 -6.95 -2.73 1.60
N GLU A 45 -6.74 -2.88 2.90
CA GLU A 45 -5.94 -3.95 3.47
C GLU A 45 -6.75 -4.81 4.45
N PRO A 46 -6.48 -6.13 4.52
CA PRO A 46 -7.10 -6.98 5.53
C PRO A 46 -6.85 -6.42 6.93
N LYS A 47 -7.83 -6.50 7.83
CA LYS A 47 -7.72 -6.05 9.23
C LYS A 47 -6.52 -6.63 9.98
N SER A 48 -5.97 -7.76 9.53
CA SER A 48 -4.84 -8.44 10.15
C SER A 48 -3.47 -7.88 9.74
N VAL A 49 -3.41 -6.92 8.82
CA VAL A 49 -2.14 -6.33 8.38
C VAL A 49 -1.70 -5.30 9.42
N ILE A 50 -0.55 -5.57 10.05
CA ILE A 50 0.08 -4.65 10.98
C ILE A 50 0.88 -3.63 10.16
N ASN A 51 0.48 -2.35 10.25
CA ASN A 51 1.10 -1.23 9.53
C ASN A 51 2.63 -1.12 9.78
N THR A 52 3.09 -1.51 10.97
CA THR A 52 4.50 -1.40 11.38
C THR A 52 5.32 -2.65 11.09
N GLY A 53 4.72 -3.68 10.46
CA GLY A 53 5.39 -4.96 10.22
C GLY A 53 5.82 -5.63 11.52
N ASP A 54 7.12 -5.91 11.65
CA ASP A 54 7.70 -6.59 12.82
C ASP A 54 8.15 -5.63 13.95
N VAL A 55 8.04 -4.31 13.73
CA VAL A 55 8.42 -3.30 14.73
C VAL A 55 7.20 -2.96 15.56
N GLN A 56 7.26 -3.18 16.88
CA GLN A 56 6.26 -2.66 17.81
C GLN A 56 6.73 -1.33 18.40
N ASP A 57 5.96 -0.28 18.16
CA ASP A 57 6.16 1.04 18.77
C ASP A 57 4.82 1.71 19.12
N GLU A 58 4.87 2.97 19.58
CA GLU A 58 3.68 3.75 19.96
C GLU A 58 2.67 3.98 18.81
N ARG A 59 3.06 3.69 17.56
CA ARG A 59 2.23 3.84 16.35
C ARG A 59 1.68 2.49 15.88
N THR A 60 2.10 1.37 16.48
CA THR A 60 1.51 0.06 16.23
C THR A 60 0.11 -0.01 16.83
N LEU A 61 -0.90 -0.11 15.98
CA LEU A 61 -2.28 -0.34 16.40
C LEU A 61 -2.59 -1.84 16.33
N ASP A 62 -2.60 -2.51 17.48
CA ASP A 62 -2.90 -3.95 17.60
C ASP A 62 -4.38 -4.27 17.36
N SER A 63 -5.26 -3.27 17.43
CA SER A 63 -6.69 -3.40 17.17
C SER A 63 -7.18 -2.37 16.14
N THR A 64 -7.66 -2.86 15.00
CA THR A 64 -8.46 -2.05 14.06
C THR A 64 -9.92 -2.02 14.55
N GLU A 65 -10.15 -1.54 15.77
CA GLU A 65 -11.49 -1.34 16.37
C GLU A 65 -12.08 0.00 15.92
N PHE A 66 -12.11 0.26 14.60
CA PHE A 66 -12.99 1.27 14.01
C PHE A 66 -13.37 0.85 12.58
N LEU A 67 -14.36 -0.04 12.50
CA LEU A 67 -15.29 -0.23 11.38
C LEU A 67 -16.67 -0.56 11.93
#